data_AF-A0A937I7D0-F1
#
_entry.id   AF-A0A937I7D0-F1
#
_cell.length_a   1.000
_cell.length_b   1.000
_cell.length_c   1.000
_cell.angle_alpha   90.00
_cell.angle_beta   90.00
_cell.angle_gamma   90.00
#
_symmetry.space_group_name_H-M   'P 1'
#
loop_
_entity.id
_entity.type
_entity.pdbx_description
1 polymer ?
#
loop_
_entity_poly.entity_id
_entity_poly.type
_entity_poly.pdbx_seq_one_letter_code
_entity_poly.pdbx_strand_id
1 'polypeptide(L)'
;MKILKPKQIIVALDFDSIEEVNSVVRLLNPDIYRLKVGKQLYASEGPKILENLNKKGFDIFLDLKLHDIPNTVYKALKNLLNHKVWMTNIHLLGGEDMIQAAREAKEDTKSKAFLIGVSVLTSLSKKNIRNMGFNIEISELVKILSFSASKNNIDGVVCSAIEVPDIKENLGEDFITVTPGIRIQQENDDQSRVATLKEATKNGSDYIVLGRELTASKNIAKMIKKVESYII
;
A
#
# COMPACT_ATOMS: atom_id res chain seq x y z
N MET A 1 9.79 20.57 -10.15
CA MET A 1 8.34 20.64 -10.41
C MET A 1 7.68 19.94 -9.24
N LYS A 2 7.07 20.71 -8.34
CA LYS A 2 6.49 20.19 -7.10
C LYS A 2 5.07 19.70 -7.39
N ILE A 3 4.84 18.40 -7.30
CA ILE A 3 3.61 17.71 -7.73
C ILE A 3 2.98 16.87 -6.61
N LEU A 4 3.72 16.60 -5.53
CA LEU A 4 3.28 15.80 -4.39
C LEU A 4 3.16 16.68 -3.15
N LYS A 5 2.23 16.34 -2.27
CA LYS A 5 2.12 16.89 -0.92
C LYS A 5 2.92 16.03 0.07
N PRO A 6 3.34 16.59 1.22
CA PRO A 6 3.88 15.80 2.31
C PRO A 6 2.95 14.62 2.65
N LYS A 7 3.56 13.51 3.08
CA LYS A 7 2.92 12.25 3.47
C LYS A 7 2.20 11.46 2.37
N GLN A 8 2.26 11.88 1.10
CA GLN A 8 1.76 11.05 -0.02
C GLN A 8 2.69 9.89 -0.38
N ILE A 9 3.95 9.94 0.02
CA ILE A 9 4.93 8.88 -0.23
C ILE A 9 5.02 7.95 0.97
N ILE A 10 4.86 6.66 0.69
CA ILE A 10 5.05 5.57 1.65
C ILE A 10 6.33 4.82 1.27
N VAL A 11 7.32 4.80 2.15
CA VAL A 11 8.59 4.08 1.92
C VAL A 11 8.45 2.64 2.41
N ALA A 12 8.68 1.66 1.54
CA ALA A 12 8.67 0.24 1.90
C ALA A 12 9.95 -0.17 2.61
N LEU A 13 9.82 -0.66 3.84
CA LEU A 13 10.90 -1.17 4.66
C LEU A 13 11.03 -2.69 4.49
N ASP A 14 11.44 -3.11 3.31
CA ASP A 14 11.64 -4.51 2.97
C ASP A 14 13.07 -4.94 3.37
N PHE A 15 13.30 -5.07 4.68
CA PHE A 15 14.58 -5.43 5.32
C PHE A 15 14.43 -6.62 6.25
N ASP A 16 15.55 -7.31 6.55
CA ASP A 16 15.57 -8.48 7.43
C ASP A 16 15.77 -8.11 8.91
N SER A 17 16.30 -6.93 9.21
CA SER A 17 16.64 -6.51 10.57
C SER A 17 16.26 -5.07 10.93
N ILE A 18 16.04 -4.82 12.22
CA ILE A 18 15.84 -3.47 12.78
C ILE A 18 17.05 -2.55 12.54
N GLU A 19 18.28 -3.07 12.51
CA GLU A 19 19.49 -2.30 12.25
C GLU A 19 19.48 -1.67 10.86
N GLU A 20 19.12 -2.45 9.84
CA GLU A 20 18.97 -1.98 8.46
C GLU A 20 17.86 -0.93 8.36
N VAL A 21 16.70 -1.20 8.97
CA VAL A 21 15.58 -0.25 9.04
C VAL A 21 16.04 1.06 9.66
N ASN A 22 16.76 1.01 10.78
CA ASN A 22 17.26 2.19 11.47
C ASN A 22 18.23 3.01 10.61
N SER A 23 19.05 2.38 9.77
CA SER A 23 19.96 3.07 8.86
C SER A 23 19.21 3.96 7.86
N VAL A 24 18.07 3.49 7.34
CA VAL A 24 17.26 4.23 6.36
C VAL A 24 16.32 5.23 7.04
N VAL A 25 15.63 4.81 8.09
CA VAL A 25 14.64 5.65 8.79
C VAL A 25 15.25 6.93 9.35
N ARG A 26 16.53 6.91 9.75
CA ARG A 26 17.26 8.11 10.20
C ARG A 26 17.42 9.19 9.11
N LEU A 27 17.26 8.83 7.84
CA LEU A 27 17.35 9.76 6.71
C LEU A 27 15.98 10.34 6.32
N LEU A 28 14.89 9.81 6.87
CA LEU A 28 13.53 10.19 6.50
C LEU A 28 12.94 11.15 7.54
N ASN A 29 12.28 12.20 7.07
CA ASN A 29 11.51 13.08 7.96
C ASN A 29 10.09 12.49 8.15
N PRO A 30 9.64 12.22 9.38
CA PRO A 30 8.30 11.72 9.64
C PRO A 30 7.21 12.67 9.15
N ASP A 31 7.43 13.99 9.04
CA ASP A 31 6.43 14.94 8.52
C ASP A 31 6.27 14.86 6.99
N ILE A 32 7.23 14.26 6.29
CA ILE A 32 7.24 14.14 4.82
C ILE A 32 6.85 12.73 4.38
N TYR A 33 7.27 11.70 5.12
CA TYR A 33 7.13 10.31 4.70
C TYR A 33 6.24 9.50 5.64
N ARG A 34 5.57 8.51 5.07
CA ARG A 34 4.99 7.38 5.79
C ARG A 34 5.84 6.13 5.54
N LEU A 35 5.70 5.12 6.39
CA LEU A 35 6.47 3.88 6.29
C LEU A 35 5.54 2.70 6.05
N LYS A 36 5.96 1.74 5.22
CA LYS A 36 5.28 0.46 5.04
C LYS A 36 6.10 -0.65 5.67
N VAL A 37 5.50 -1.37 6.61
CA VAL A 37 6.04 -2.61 7.17
C VAL A 37 5.33 -3.77 6.48
N GLY A 38 6.08 -4.54 5.68
CA GLY A 38 5.57 -5.72 4.99
C GLY A 38 5.79 -7.02 5.77
N LYS A 39 5.37 -8.13 5.16
CA LYS A 39 5.50 -9.49 5.74
C LYS A 39 6.93 -9.86 6.15
N GLN A 40 7.95 -9.49 5.36
CA GLN A 40 9.35 -9.82 5.65
C GLN A 40 9.79 -9.24 7.00
N LEU A 41 9.75 -7.92 7.13
CA LEU A 41 10.15 -7.23 8.35
C LEU A 41 9.25 -7.61 9.54
N TYR A 42 7.95 -7.76 9.33
CA TYR A 42 7.04 -8.17 10.40
C TYR A 42 7.27 -9.60 10.86
N ALA A 43 7.67 -10.52 9.98
CA ALA A 43 8.00 -11.90 10.35
C ALA A 43 9.31 -11.98 11.16
N SER A 44 10.28 -11.10 10.87
CA SER A 44 11.54 -11.03 11.60
C SER A 44 11.39 -10.36 12.98
N GLU A 45 10.81 -9.16 13.01
CA GLU A 45 10.81 -8.30 14.20
C GLU A 45 9.49 -8.36 15.01
N GLY A 46 8.44 -8.94 14.41
CA GLY A 46 7.11 -8.98 15.01
C GLY A 46 6.52 -7.59 15.25
N PRO A 47 5.56 -7.45 16.18
CA PRO A 47 4.91 -6.17 16.47
C PRO A 47 5.83 -5.09 17.07
N LYS A 48 7.00 -5.45 17.60
CA LYS A 48 7.95 -4.51 18.22
C LYS A 48 8.43 -3.43 17.25
N ILE A 49 8.53 -3.77 15.95
CA ILE A 49 8.90 -2.80 14.91
C ILE A 49 7.90 -1.65 14.83
N LEU A 50 6.61 -1.92 15.03
CA LEU A 50 5.55 -0.91 14.93
C LEU A 50 5.68 0.11 16.07
N GLU A 51 5.93 -0.37 17.29
CA GLU A 51 6.17 0.51 18.43
C GLU A 51 7.41 1.38 18.22
N ASN A 52 8.50 0.80 17.70
CA ASN A 52 9.74 1.53 17.42
C ASN A 52 9.52 2.68 16.43
N LEU A 53 8.86 2.40 15.30
CA LEU A 53 8.61 3.38 14.25
C LEU A 53 7.59 4.45 14.69
N ASN A 54 6.56 4.07 15.43
CA ASN A 54 5.59 5.01 16.01
C ASN A 54 6.25 5.97 17.00
N LYS A 55 7.18 5.50 17.85
CA LYS A 55 7.95 6.36 18.77
C LYS A 55 8.80 7.41 18.04
N LYS A 56 9.14 7.16 16.78
CA LYS A 56 9.85 8.11 15.90
C LYS A 56 8.91 9.05 15.13
N GLY A 57 7.60 8.97 15.36
CA GLY A 57 6.59 9.86 14.77
C GLY A 57 6.10 9.46 13.38
N PHE A 58 6.44 8.27 12.89
CA PHE A 58 5.99 7.83 11.56
C PHE A 58 4.58 7.25 11.61
N ASP A 59 3.80 7.58 10.57
CA ASP A 59 2.57 6.85 10.25
C ASP A 59 2.95 5.54 9.56
N ILE A 60 2.38 4.43 10.03
CA ILE A 60 2.72 3.10 9.54
C ILE A 60 1.57 2.48 8.75
N PHE A 61 1.86 2.11 7.50
CA PHE A 61 1.06 1.17 6.73
C PHE A 61 1.55 -0.27 7.00
N LEU A 62 0.75 -1.05 7.71
CA LEU A 62 1.01 -2.46 7.98
C LEU A 62 0.44 -3.34 6.85
N ASP A 63 1.32 -3.77 5.95
CA ASP A 63 1.00 -4.42 4.68
C ASP A 63 1.15 -5.95 4.78
N LEU A 64 0.22 -6.58 5.50
CA LEU A 64 0.19 -8.04 5.71
C LEU A 64 -0.76 -8.76 4.75
N LYS A 65 -1.63 -8.03 4.04
CA LYS A 65 -2.57 -8.54 3.05
C LYS A 65 -3.33 -9.77 3.56
N LEU A 66 -4.05 -9.62 4.69
CA LEU A 66 -4.74 -10.75 5.30
C LEU A 66 -5.71 -11.38 4.31
N HIS A 67 -5.70 -12.71 4.23
CA HIS A 67 -6.50 -13.49 3.31
C HIS A 67 -6.71 -14.87 3.90
N ASP A 68 -7.86 -15.08 4.53
CA ASP A 68 -8.21 -16.28 5.27
C ASP A 68 -9.73 -16.34 5.42
N ILE A 69 -10.27 -17.32 6.13
CA ILE A 69 -11.69 -17.37 6.47
C ILE A 69 -12.09 -16.14 7.34
N PRO A 70 -13.37 -15.71 7.31
CA PRO A 70 -13.80 -14.45 7.93
C PRO A 70 -13.41 -14.28 9.40
N ASN A 71 -13.63 -15.31 10.22
CA ASN A 71 -13.32 -15.27 11.66
C ASN A 71 -11.81 -15.11 11.95
N THR A 72 -10.94 -15.70 11.12
CA THR A 72 -9.49 -15.57 11.28
C THR A 72 -9.06 -14.15 10.95
N VAL A 73 -9.58 -13.58 9.86
CA VAL A 73 -9.30 -12.18 9.48
C VAL A 73 -9.81 -11.21 10.53
N TYR A 74 -11.05 -11.37 11.03
CA TYR A 74 -11.60 -10.55 12.11
C TYR A 74 -10.67 -10.55 13.34
N LYS A 75 -10.28 -11.74 13.84
CA LYS A 75 -9.44 -11.87 15.03
C LYS A 75 -8.04 -11.31 14.81
N ALA A 76 -7.43 -11.58 13.66
CA ALA A 76 -6.11 -11.05 13.32
C ALA A 76 -6.15 -9.51 13.26
N LEU A 77 -7.10 -8.94 12.52
CA LEU A 77 -7.21 -7.51 12.33
C LEU A 77 -7.47 -6.78 13.65
N LYS A 78 -8.35 -7.31 14.52
CA LYS A 78 -8.60 -6.78 15.86
C LYS A 78 -7.31 -6.63 16.69
N ASN A 79 -6.41 -7.61 16.62
CA ASN A 79 -5.11 -7.53 17.29
C ASN A 79 -4.17 -6.52 16.63
N LEU A 80 -4.07 -6.54 15.30
CA LEU A 80 -3.17 -5.65 14.57
C LEU A 80 -3.53 -4.17 14.75
N LEU A 81 -4.82 -3.84 14.79
CA LEU A 81 -5.30 -2.47 14.97
C LEU A 81 -4.96 -1.88 16.34
N ASN A 82 -4.70 -2.71 17.36
CA ASN A 82 -4.25 -2.24 18.68
C ASN A 82 -2.82 -1.65 18.65
N HIS A 83 -2.04 -1.91 17.60
CA HIS A 83 -0.68 -1.39 17.44
C HIS A 83 -0.61 0.03 16.85
N LYS A 84 -1.74 0.77 16.84
CA LYS A 84 -1.83 2.18 16.38
C LYS A 84 -1.26 2.38 14.98
N VAL A 85 -1.55 1.44 14.07
CA VAL A 85 -1.17 1.59 12.66
C VAL A 85 -2.03 2.68 12.01
N TRP A 86 -1.46 3.39 11.04
CA TRP A 86 -2.18 4.40 10.26
C TRP A 86 -3.03 3.75 9.16
N MET A 87 -2.54 2.65 8.59
CA MET A 87 -3.20 1.91 7.52
C MET A 87 -2.89 0.42 7.63
N THR A 88 -3.81 -0.44 7.20
CA THR A 88 -3.58 -1.88 6.99
C THR A 88 -4.45 -2.40 5.84
N ASN A 89 -4.31 -3.68 5.48
CA ASN A 89 -4.98 -4.24 4.31
C ASN A 89 -5.37 -5.71 4.39
N ILE A 90 -6.33 -6.06 3.53
CA ILE A 90 -6.84 -7.41 3.27
C ILE A 90 -6.83 -7.70 1.77
N HIS A 91 -6.89 -8.96 1.34
CA HIS A 91 -7.15 -9.29 -0.08
C HIS A 91 -8.64 -9.31 -0.39
N LEU A 92 -9.06 -8.61 -1.44
CA LEU A 92 -10.48 -8.59 -1.84
C LEU A 92 -10.94 -9.92 -2.46
N LEU A 93 -10.00 -10.73 -2.95
CA LEU A 93 -10.28 -12.10 -3.41
C LEU A 93 -10.70 -13.06 -2.28
N GLY A 94 -10.66 -12.64 -1.02
CA GLY A 94 -11.19 -13.43 0.10
C GLY A 94 -12.73 -13.45 0.19
N GLY A 95 -13.42 -12.68 -0.65
CA GLY A 95 -14.88 -12.69 -0.73
C GLY A 95 -15.57 -11.74 0.26
N GLU A 96 -16.86 -11.51 0.02
CA GLU A 96 -17.67 -10.49 0.72
C GLU A 96 -17.72 -10.74 2.24
N ASP A 97 -17.97 -11.97 2.68
CA ASP A 97 -18.03 -12.33 4.11
C ASP A 97 -16.72 -12.00 4.84
N MET A 98 -15.56 -12.24 4.20
CA MET A 98 -14.26 -11.93 4.79
C MET A 98 -14.03 -10.42 4.88
N ILE A 99 -14.46 -9.69 3.84
CA ILE A 99 -14.37 -8.22 3.79
C ILE A 99 -15.24 -7.59 4.88
N GLN A 100 -16.47 -8.09 5.08
CA GLN A 100 -17.37 -7.63 6.14
C GLN A 100 -16.79 -7.89 7.52
N ALA A 101 -16.29 -9.11 7.78
CA ALA A 101 -15.63 -9.44 9.04
C ALA A 101 -14.41 -8.54 9.33
N ALA A 102 -13.68 -8.11 8.30
CA ALA A 102 -12.61 -7.13 8.45
C ALA A 102 -13.12 -5.73 8.81
N ARG A 103 -14.24 -5.27 8.22
CA ARG A 103 -14.87 -4.00 8.63
C ARG A 103 -15.37 -4.05 10.07
N GLU A 104 -16.05 -5.12 10.45
CA GLU A 104 -16.55 -5.32 11.82
C GLU A 104 -15.40 -5.23 12.84
N ALA A 105 -14.25 -5.87 12.57
CA ALA A 105 -13.08 -5.77 13.44
C ALA A 105 -12.55 -4.32 13.57
N LYS A 106 -12.60 -3.53 12.49
CA LYS A 106 -12.23 -2.11 12.54
C LYS A 106 -13.23 -1.28 13.37
N GLU A 107 -14.53 -1.54 13.23
CA GLU A 107 -15.59 -0.85 13.97
C GLU A 107 -15.53 -1.17 15.47
N ASP A 108 -15.38 -2.45 15.82
CA ASP A 108 -15.28 -2.91 17.21
C ASP A 108 -14.07 -2.34 17.95
N THR A 109 -12.95 -2.19 17.25
CA THR A 109 -11.73 -1.57 17.81
C THR A 109 -11.82 -0.05 17.85
N LYS A 110 -12.84 0.55 17.22
CA LYS A 110 -12.99 1.99 17.00
C LYS A 110 -11.73 2.60 16.38
N SER A 111 -11.03 1.81 15.57
CA SER A 111 -9.75 2.21 15.00
C SER A 111 -9.97 3.26 13.92
N LYS A 112 -9.14 4.30 13.93
CA LYS A 112 -9.09 5.31 12.88
C LYS A 112 -8.20 4.90 11.71
N ALA A 113 -7.57 3.72 11.77
CA ALA A 113 -6.70 3.25 10.71
C ALA A 113 -7.47 3.07 9.40
N PHE A 114 -6.88 3.43 8.27
CA PHE A 114 -7.43 3.06 6.97
C PHE A 114 -7.30 1.55 6.77
N LEU A 115 -8.38 0.92 6.32
CA LEU A 115 -8.42 -0.47 5.93
C LEU A 115 -8.63 -0.50 4.42
N ILE A 116 -7.60 -0.95 3.70
CA ILE A 116 -7.51 -0.90 2.24
C ILE A 116 -7.61 -2.31 1.66
N GLY A 117 -8.32 -2.48 0.55
CA GLY A 117 -8.45 -3.74 -0.16
C GLY A 117 -7.36 -3.94 -1.21
N VAL A 118 -6.61 -5.02 -1.15
CA VAL A 118 -5.73 -5.43 -2.27
C VAL A 118 -6.60 -6.03 -3.37
N SER A 119 -6.62 -5.36 -4.52
CA SER A 119 -7.33 -5.80 -5.74
C SER A 119 -6.57 -6.95 -6.41
N VAL A 120 -5.89 -6.69 -7.53
CA VAL A 120 -5.01 -7.61 -8.23
C VAL A 120 -3.56 -7.19 -7.99
N LEU A 121 -2.70 -8.11 -7.55
CA LEU A 121 -1.28 -7.83 -7.38
C LEU A 121 -0.66 -7.35 -8.70
N THR A 122 0.16 -6.29 -8.63
CA THR A 122 0.80 -5.69 -9.81
C THR A 122 1.76 -6.64 -10.53
N SER A 123 2.18 -7.72 -9.88
CA SER A 123 3.00 -8.80 -10.44
C SER A 123 2.22 -9.84 -11.26
N LEU A 124 0.87 -9.85 -11.20
CA LEU A 124 0.07 -10.83 -11.91
C LEU A 124 -0.18 -10.39 -13.37
N SER A 125 0.21 -11.25 -14.30
CA SER A 125 -0.07 -11.11 -15.72
C SER A 125 -1.45 -11.67 -16.09
N LYS A 126 -1.94 -11.34 -17.29
CA LYS A 126 -3.19 -11.89 -17.84
C LYS A 126 -3.18 -13.43 -17.89
N LYS A 127 -2.01 -14.03 -18.16
CA LYS A 127 -1.80 -15.48 -18.12
C LYS A 127 -2.00 -16.03 -16.70
N ASN A 128 -1.48 -15.36 -15.67
CA ASN A 128 -1.67 -15.79 -14.29
C ASN A 128 -3.16 -15.74 -13.90
N ILE A 129 -3.85 -14.66 -14.24
CA ILE A 129 -5.29 -14.49 -13.95
C ILE A 129 -6.12 -15.59 -14.62
N ARG A 130 -5.85 -15.91 -15.89
CA ARG A 130 -6.48 -17.05 -16.57
C ARG A 130 -6.19 -18.40 -15.91
N ASN A 131 -4.94 -18.63 -15.51
CA ASN A 131 -4.55 -19.86 -14.81
C ASN A 131 -5.22 -20.00 -13.44
N MET A 132 -5.62 -18.89 -12.81
CA MET A 132 -6.42 -18.88 -11.59
C MET A 132 -7.91 -19.16 -11.83
N GLY A 133 -8.33 -19.32 -13.10
CA GLY A 133 -9.72 -19.61 -13.48
C GLY A 133 -10.55 -18.38 -13.86
N PHE A 134 -9.97 -17.18 -13.84
CA PHE A 134 -10.68 -15.97 -14.24
C PHE A 134 -10.60 -15.76 -15.76
N ASN A 135 -11.75 -15.67 -16.42
CA ASN A 135 -11.85 -15.37 -17.86
C ASN A 135 -12.30 -13.92 -18.11
N ILE A 136 -11.65 -12.97 -17.45
CA ILE A 136 -11.91 -11.53 -17.58
C ILE A 136 -10.59 -10.76 -17.69
N GLU A 137 -10.65 -9.51 -18.18
CA GLU A 137 -9.48 -8.64 -18.21
C GLU A 137 -9.08 -8.17 -16.80
N ILE A 138 -7.81 -7.86 -16.61
CA ILE A 138 -7.29 -7.44 -15.29
C ILE A 138 -7.98 -6.15 -14.81
N SER A 139 -8.14 -5.17 -15.70
CA SER A 139 -8.80 -3.90 -15.38
C SER A 139 -10.23 -4.13 -14.90
N GLU A 140 -10.95 -5.04 -15.57
CA GLU A 140 -12.32 -5.40 -15.18
C GLU A 140 -12.36 -6.10 -13.81
N LEU A 141 -11.44 -7.03 -13.55
CA LEU A 141 -11.34 -7.67 -12.23
C LEU A 141 -11.01 -6.64 -11.14
N VAL A 142 -10.08 -5.71 -11.39
CA VAL A 142 -9.75 -4.63 -10.44
C VAL A 142 -10.98 -3.76 -10.18
N LYS A 143 -11.74 -3.41 -11.22
CA LYS A 143 -12.99 -2.65 -11.10
C LYS A 143 -14.01 -3.38 -10.23
N ILE A 144 -14.32 -4.64 -10.53
CA ILE A 144 -15.27 -5.47 -9.76
C ILE A 144 -14.86 -5.54 -8.27
N LEU A 145 -13.57 -5.80 -8.00
CA LEU A 145 -13.06 -5.87 -6.63
C LEU A 145 -13.15 -4.50 -5.93
N SER A 146 -12.85 -3.40 -6.62
CA SER A 146 -12.93 -2.05 -6.07
C SER A 146 -14.37 -1.65 -5.72
N PHE A 147 -15.34 -2.01 -6.56
CA PHE A 147 -16.76 -1.86 -6.24
C PHE A 147 -17.18 -2.68 -5.02
N SER A 148 -16.72 -3.94 -4.91
CA SER A 148 -16.99 -4.78 -3.75
C SER A 148 -16.42 -4.17 -2.46
N ALA A 149 -15.21 -3.62 -2.52
CA ALA A 149 -14.59 -2.90 -1.42
C ALA A 149 -15.42 -1.68 -1.00
N SER A 150 -15.78 -0.81 -1.95
CA SER A 150 -16.59 0.39 -1.69
C SER A 150 -17.97 0.04 -1.11
N LYS A 151 -18.67 -0.94 -1.68
CA LYS A 151 -19.97 -1.43 -1.19
C LYS A 151 -19.90 -1.92 0.25
N ASN A 152 -18.78 -2.52 0.65
CA ASN A 152 -18.53 -2.99 2.01
C ASN A 152 -17.76 -1.95 2.84
N ASN A 153 -17.88 -0.65 2.52
CA ASN A 153 -17.29 0.45 3.27
C ASN A 153 -15.77 0.37 3.47
N ILE A 154 -15.03 -0.41 2.68
CA ILE A 154 -13.55 -0.42 2.69
C ILE A 154 -13.06 0.95 2.24
N ASP A 155 -12.02 1.50 2.88
CA ASP A 155 -11.67 2.91 2.71
C ASP A 155 -10.98 3.21 1.36
N GLY A 156 -10.58 2.16 0.63
CA GLY A 156 -9.91 2.28 -0.65
C GLY A 156 -9.28 0.97 -1.12
N VAL A 157 -8.44 1.04 -2.15
CA VAL A 157 -7.76 -0.11 -2.75
C VAL A 157 -6.27 0.08 -3.01
N VAL A 158 -5.55 -1.04 -2.98
CA VAL A 158 -4.22 -1.17 -3.60
C VAL A 158 -4.42 -1.57 -5.06
N CYS A 159 -3.93 -0.75 -6.00
CA CYS A 159 -4.04 -0.98 -7.45
C CYS A 159 -2.79 -0.46 -8.18
N SER A 160 -2.67 -0.70 -9.48
CA SER A 160 -1.66 -0.01 -10.30
C SER A 160 -2.08 1.45 -10.52
N ALA A 161 -1.11 2.34 -10.73
CA ALA A 161 -1.36 3.71 -11.14
C ALA A 161 -2.16 3.83 -12.46
N ILE A 162 -2.16 2.79 -13.29
CA ILE A 162 -2.92 2.75 -14.55
C ILE A 162 -4.44 2.64 -14.28
N GLU A 163 -4.85 1.96 -13.20
CA GLU A 163 -6.27 1.78 -12.86
C GLU A 163 -6.87 2.98 -12.12
N VAL A 164 -6.04 3.89 -11.59
CA VAL A 164 -6.52 4.99 -10.74
C VAL A 164 -7.57 5.87 -11.43
N PRO A 165 -7.41 6.31 -12.70
CA PRO A 165 -8.42 7.17 -13.32
C PRO A 165 -9.81 6.53 -13.39
N ASP A 166 -9.92 5.25 -13.79
CA ASP A 166 -11.21 4.53 -13.83
C ASP A 166 -11.78 4.34 -12.42
N ILE A 167 -10.94 4.02 -11.42
CA ILE A 167 -11.37 3.92 -10.03
C ILE A 167 -11.95 5.25 -9.53
N LYS A 168 -11.25 6.36 -9.76
CA LYS A 168 -11.68 7.70 -9.32
C LYS A 168 -12.95 8.16 -10.04
N GLU A 169 -13.06 7.89 -11.34
CA GLU A 169 -14.27 8.20 -12.12
C GLU A 169 -15.50 7.45 -11.59
N ASN A 170 -15.35 6.19 -11.19
CA ASN A 170 -16.48 5.34 -10.79
C ASN A 170 -16.79 5.37 -9.29
N LEU A 171 -15.80 5.59 -8.43
CA LEU A 171 -15.93 5.50 -6.97
C LEU A 171 -15.68 6.83 -6.23
N GLY A 172 -15.29 7.88 -6.96
CA GLY A 172 -15.08 9.23 -6.42
C GLY A 172 -13.68 9.48 -5.85
N GLU A 173 -13.38 10.76 -5.62
CA GLU A 173 -12.08 11.21 -5.16
C GLU A 173 -11.74 10.77 -3.73
N ASP A 174 -12.75 10.57 -2.88
CA ASP A 174 -12.56 10.16 -1.48
C ASP A 174 -12.18 8.67 -1.35
N PHE A 175 -12.39 7.85 -2.38
CA PHE A 175 -12.02 6.44 -2.36
C PHE A 175 -10.51 6.29 -2.54
N ILE A 176 -9.81 5.85 -1.50
CA ILE A 176 -8.34 5.91 -1.43
C ILE A 176 -7.71 4.94 -2.44
N THR A 177 -6.66 5.40 -3.12
CA THR A 177 -5.81 4.59 -3.99
C THR A 177 -4.37 4.56 -3.47
N VAL A 178 -3.87 3.34 -3.24
CA VAL A 178 -2.49 3.10 -2.82
C VAL A 178 -1.76 2.39 -3.96
N THR A 179 -0.80 3.06 -4.59
CA THR A 179 -0.17 2.58 -5.82
C THR A 179 1.29 2.15 -5.59
N PRO A 180 1.57 0.83 -5.51
CA PRO A 180 2.93 0.31 -5.53
C PRO A 180 3.46 0.15 -6.95
N GLY A 181 4.74 -0.24 -7.06
CA GLY A 181 5.37 -0.49 -8.35
C GLY A 181 5.64 0.81 -9.13
N ILE A 182 6.04 1.86 -8.41
CA ILE A 182 6.36 3.16 -8.99
C ILE A 182 7.88 3.34 -9.10
N ARG A 183 8.33 3.81 -10.27
CA ARG A 183 9.72 4.23 -10.49
C ARG A 183 9.87 5.74 -10.28
N ILE A 184 10.97 6.14 -9.66
CA ILE A 184 11.27 7.58 -9.44
C ILE A 184 11.62 8.24 -10.78
N GLN A 185 12.24 7.50 -11.70
CA GLN A 185 12.50 7.91 -13.09
C GLN A 185 12.33 6.74 -14.06
N GLN A 186 12.16 7.06 -15.34
CA GLN A 186 12.15 6.09 -16.42
C GLN A 186 13.60 5.61 -16.65
N GLU A 187 13.84 4.31 -16.52
CA GLU A 187 14.97 3.65 -17.20
C GLU A 187 14.41 2.91 -18.42
N ASN A 188 15.22 2.77 -19.48
CA ASN A 188 14.84 2.21 -20.79
C ASN A 188 14.57 0.69 -20.74
N ASP A 189 13.64 0.24 -19.91
CA ASP A 189 13.29 -1.18 -19.79
C ASP A 189 11.78 -1.39 -19.97
N ASP A 190 11.44 -2.13 -21.04
CA ASP A 190 10.13 -2.20 -21.70
C ASP A 190 9.13 -3.18 -21.04
N GLN A 191 9.30 -3.58 -19.77
CA GLN A 191 8.41 -4.59 -19.18
C GLN A 191 7.90 -4.30 -17.75
N SER A 192 6.60 -4.61 -17.58
CA SER A 192 5.69 -4.60 -16.40
C SER A 192 4.83 -3.33 -16.19
N ARG A 193 3.64 -3.49 -15.55
CA ARG A 193 2.61 -2.47 -15.23
C ARG A 193 3.11 -1.41 -14.22
N VAL A 194 4.27 -0.84 -14.50
CA VAL A 194 5.03 0.07 -13.66
C VAL A 194 4.87 1.47 -14.21
N ALA A 195 4.49 2.42 -13.35
CA ALA A 195 4.35 3.83 -13.71
C ALA A 195 5.48 4.65 -13.08
N THR A 196 5.80 5.78 -13.68
CA THR A 196 6.69 6.78 -13.06
C THR A 196 5.97 7.55 -11.97
N LEU A 197 6.73 8.17 -11.07
CA LEU A 197 6.21 9.05 -10.03
C LEU A 197 5.30 10.15 -10.59
N LYS A 198 5.68 10.73 -11.73
CA LYS A 198 4.90 11.77 -12.42
C LYS A 198 3.58 11.23 -12.95
N GLU A 199 3.58 10.05 -13.58
CA GLU A 199 2.37 9.41 -14.10
C GLU A 199 1.42 9.03 -12.96
N ALA A 200 1.92 8.40 -11.89
CA ALA A 200 1.10 8.04 -10.74
C ALA A 200 0.41 9.27 -10.11
N THR A 201 1.15 10.38 -9.99
CA THR A 201 0.61 11.64 -9.48
C THR A 201 -0.41 12.24 -10.45
N LYS A 202 -0.10 12.28 -11.75
CA LYS A 202 -1.01 12.79 -12.80
C LYS A 202 -2.31 12.00 -12.86
N ASN A 203 -2.23 10.69 -12.65
CA ASN A 203 -3.37 9.79 -12.68
C ASN A 203 -4.23 9.88 -11.40
N GLY A 204 -3.83 10.67 -10.39
CA GLY A 204 -4.62 10.90 -9.18
C GLY A 204 -4.35 9.92 -8.04
N SER A 205 -3.18 9.28 -7.98
CA SER A 205 -2.84 8.38 -6.86
C SER A 205 -2.80 9.16 -5.54
N ASP A 206 -3.52 8.69 -4.52
CA ASP A 206 -3.52 9.34 -3.20
C ASP A 206 -2.22 9.06 -2.45
N TYR A 207 -1.80 7.79 -2.47
CA TYR A 207 -0.57 7.31 -1.83
C TYR A 207 0.28 6.49 -2.80
N ILE A 208 1.56 6.78 -2.83
CA ILE A 208 2.53 6.10 -3.70
C ILE A 208 3.52 5.32 -2.83
N VAL A 209 3.66 4.02 -3.11
CA VAL A 209 4.62 3.16 -2.39
C VAL A 209 5.93 3.08 -3.16
N LEU A 210 7.01 3.59 -2.57
CA LEU A 210 8.37 3.48 -3.08
C LEU A 210 9.15 2.44 -2.27
N GLY A 211 9.58 1.37 -2.94
CA GLY A 211 10.41 0.32 -2.33
C GLY A 211 11.86 0.38 -2.79
N ARG A 212 12.31 -0.70 -3.45
CA ARG A 212 13.70 -0.91 -3.89
C ARG A 212 14.32 0.27 -4.65
N GLU A 213 13.52 1.00 -5.43
CA GLU A 213 13.97 2.19 -6.16
C GLU A 213 14.60 3.25 -5.24
N LEU A 214 14.11 3.35 -3.99
CA LEU A 214 14.67 4.21 -2.95
C LEU A 214 15.65 3.43 -2.07
N THR A 215 15.22 2.30 -1.51
CA THR A 215 15.94 1.60 -0.43
C THR A 215 17.14 0.78 -0.89
N ALA A 216 17.16 0.32 -2.14
CA ALA A 216 18.29 -0.41 -2.73
C ALA A 216 19.21 0.50 -3.57
N SER A 217 18.98 1.83 -3.54
CA SER A 217 19.82 2.79 -4.25
C SER A 217 21.24 2.81 -3.65
N LYS A 218 22.26 2.85 -4.50
CA LYS A 218 23.67 3.04 -4.09
C LYS A 218 23.88 4.27 -3.20
N ASN A 219 23.00 5.28 -3.33
CA ASN A 219 23.02 6.47 -2.48
C ASN A 219 21.58 6.89 -2.14
N ILE A 220 21.04 6.30 -1.07
CA ILE A 220 19.68 6.56 -0.58
C ILE A 220 19.48 8.05 -0.30
N ALA A 221 20.44 8.74 0.32
CA ALA A 221 20.33 10.17 0.63
C ALA A 221 20.16 11.04 -0.63
N LYS A 222 20.90 10.73 -1.71
CA LYS A 222 20.73 11.40 -3.01
C LYS A 222 19.34 11.12 -3.59
N MET A 223 18.84 9.90 -3.44
CA MET A 223 17.52 9.53 -3.94
C MET A 223 16.39 10.19 -3.14
N ILE A 224 16.52 10.32 -1.82
CA ILE A 224 15.59 11.08 -0.97
C ILE A 224 15.52 12.53 -1.45
N LYS A 225 16.66 13.23 -1.58
CA LYS A 225 16.68 14.62 -2.10
C LYS A 225 15.99 14.76 -3.46
N LYS A 226 16.13 13.75 -4.30
CA LYS A 226 15.48 13.71 -5.61
C LYS A 226 13.97 13.53 -5.49
N VAL A 227 13.48 12.63 -4.63
CA VAL A 227 12.05 12.50 -4.33
C VAL A 227 11.49 13.79 -3.75
N GLU A 228 12.19 14.41 -2.79
CA GLU A 228 11.80 15.67 -2.15
C GLU A 228 11.70 16.82 -3.17
N SER A 229 12.46 16.78 -4.27
CA SER A 229 12.32 17.79 -5.35
C SER A 229 10.96 17.77 -6.07
N TYR A 230 10.18 16.70 -5.88
CA TYR A 230 8.80 16.57 -6.35
C TYR A 230 7.77 16.96 -5.28
N ILE A 231 8.17 17.20 -4.04
CA ILE A 231 7.26 17.49 -2.92
C ILE A 231 7.16 19.02 -2.74
N ILE A 232 5.93 19.51 -2.54
CA ILE A 232 5.62 20.93 -2.30
C ILE A 232 6.15 21.37 -0.95
#